data_AF-A0A1A9EU39-F1
#
_entry.id   AF-A0A1A9EU39-F1
#
_cell.length_a   1.000
_cell.length_b   1.000
_cell.length_c   1.000
_cell.angle_alpha   90.00
_cell.angle_beta   90.00
_cell.angle_gamma   90.00
#
_symmetry.space_group_name_H-M   'P 1'
#
loop_
_entity.id
_entity.type
_entity.pdbx_description
1 polymer ?
#
loop_
_entity_poly.entity_id
_entity_poly.type
_entity_poly.pdbx_seq_one_letter_code
_entity_poly.pdbx_strand_id
1 'polypeptide(L)'
;MYYYLSVGSNIDPEVNIAKCLEVLLEHFTTAFVYPCTYTKPECIVTDKVFINTLAVIESDMTQESLKAFFCSVEEMLGRDRTDKNRSIKDRTCDIDIILCSREFSLNIFSNCRESYLQQVLCESSDKARVALFGSNFSDRPAAIYFNAAARNKLVIDYKSYALKNGLESGFPR
;
A
#
# COMPACT_ATOMS: atom_id res chain seq x y z
N MET A 1 15.80 6.02 -3.56
CA MET A 1 15.32 4.96 -4.49
C MET A 1 13.81 4.78 -4.27
N TYR A 2 13.02 4.51 -5.30
CA TYR A 2 11.58 4.23 -5.16
C TYR A 2 11.32 2.74 -4.99
N TYR A 3 10.49 2.39 -4.01
CA TYR A 3 10.05 1.02 -3.75
C TYR A 3 8.54 0.94 -3.89
N TYR A 4 8.08 -0.04 -4.65
CA TYR A 4 6.68 -0.29 -4.92
C TYR A 4 6.23 -1.47 -4.08
N LEU A 5 5.25 -1.22 -3.23
CA LEU A 5 4.83 -2.11 -2.18
C LEU A 5 3.39 -2.56 -2.46
N SER A 6 3.17 -3.87 -2.42
CA SER A 6 1.84 -4.40 -2.18
C SER A 6 1.59 -4.41 -0.68
N VAL A 7 0.44 -3.88 -0.25
CA VAL A 7 -0.02 -3.96 1.14
C VAL A 7 -1.39 -4.63 1.16
N GLY A 8 -1.50 -5.74 1.88
CA GLY A 8 -2.69 -6.60 1.89
C GLY A 8 -3.12 -7.04 3.28
N SER A 9 -4.43 -7.23 3.46
CA SER A 9 -5.01 -7.80 4.69
C SER A 9 -6.34 -8.47 4.42
N ASN A 10 -6.66 -9.52 5.17
CA ASN A 10 -8.00 -10.12 5.19
C ASN A 10 -8.55 -10.40 6.61
N ILE A 11 -7.82 -10.00 7.66
CA ILE A 11 -8.32 -9.98 9.03
C ILE A 11 -8.52 -8.51 9.40
N ASP A 12 -9.74 -8.12 9.77
CA ASP A 12 -10.13 -6.73 10.04
C ASP A 12 -9.49 -5.74 9.04
N PRO A 13 -9.68 -5.97 7.72
CA PRO A 13 -8.77 -5.46 6.72
C PRO A 13 -8.78 -3.93 6.63
N GLU A 14 -9.90 -3.27 6.89
CA GLU A 14 -9.98 -1.80 6.92
C GLU A 14 -9.10 -1.22 8.03
N VAL A 15 -9.11 -1.86 9.19
CA VAL A 15 -8.36 -1.42 10.38
C VAL A 15 -6.87 -1.69 10.19
N ASN A 16 -6.52 -2.89 9.71
CA ASN A 16 -5.11 -3.26 9.61
C ASN A 16 -4.40 -2.62 8.41
N ILE A 17 -5.09 -2.40 7.29
CA ILE A 17 -4.55 -1.59 6.19
C ILE A 17 -4.32 -0.15 6.65
N ALA A 18 -5.28 0.45 7.38
CA ALA A 18 -5.11 1.79 7.93
C ALA A 18 -3.85 1.90 8.80
N LYS A 19 -3.73 1.04 9.82
CA LYS A 19 -2.58 1.03 10.73
C LYS A 19 -1.26 0.78 10.00
N CYS A 20 -1.25 -0.13 9.02
CA CYS A 20 -0.06 -0.38 8.22
C CYS A 20 0.38 0.87 7.47
N LEU A 21 -0.54 1.52 6.75
CA LEU A 21 -0.24 2.73 5.98
C LEU A 21 0.18 3.88 6.90
N GLU A 22 -0.44 4.04 8.06
CA GLU A 22 -0.06 5.04 9.06
C GLU A 22 1.39 4.84 9.54
N VAL A 23 1.78 3.60 9.87
CA VAL A 23 3.16 3.28 10.29
C VAL A 23 4.17 3.54 9.18
N LEU A 24 3.83 3.20 7.92
CA LEU A 24 4.67 3.52 6.77
C LEU A 24 4.83 5.03 6.59
N LEU A 25 3.74 5.80 6.73
CA LEU A 25 3.75 7.25 6.59
C LEU A 25 4.50 7.94 7.72
N GLU A 26 4.40 7.44 8.95
CA GLU A 26 5.19 7.92 10.09
C GLU A 26 6.69 7.70 9.88
N HIS A 27 7.07 6.57 9.28
CA HIS A 27 8.48 6.24 9.04
C HIS A 27 9.07 6.96 7.82
N PHE A 28 8.38 6.94 6.68
CA PHE A 28 8.89 7.47 5.41
C PHE A 28 8.46 8.92 5.13
N THR A 29 7.58 9.50 5.95
CA THR A 29 7.04 10.88 5.82
C THR A 29 6.15 11.09 4.57
N THR A 30 6.44 10.41 3.46
CA THR A 30 5.72 10.52 2.19
C THR A 30 5.51 9.14 1.60
N ALA A 31 4.31 8.86 1.11
CA ALA A 31 4.02 7.71 0.27
C ALA A 31 3.00 8.10 -0.80
N PHE A 32 3.15 7.56 -2.01
CA PHE A 32 2.07 7.56 -3.00
C PHE A 32 1.24 6.31 -2.81
N VAL A 33 -0.07 6.45 -2.64
CA VAL A 33 -0.95 5.33 -2.28
C VAL A 33 -2.11 5.28 -3.26
N TYR A 34 -2.36 4.10 -3.81
CA TYR A 34 -3.54 3.80 -4.61
C TYR A 34 -4.78 3.58 -3.73
N PRO A 35 -6.00 3.80 -4.23
CA PRO A 35 -7.22 3.48 -3.50
C PRO A 35 -7.19 2.05 -2.99
N CYS A 36 -7.45 1.90 -1.69
CA CYS A 36 -7.64 0.60 -1.08
C CYS A 36 -8.80 -0.10 -1.79
N THR A 37 -8.59 -1.33 -2.23
CA THR A 37 -9.53 -2.03 -3.11
C THR A 37 -9.84 -3.39 -2.50
N TYR A 38 -11.11 -3.77 -2.45
CA TYR A 38 -11.48 -5.14 -2.12
C TYR A 38 -11.07 -6.05 -3.28
N THR A 39 -10.31 -7.10 -2.99
CA THR A 39 -9.87 -8.07 -3.98
C THR A 39 -10.22 -9.48 -3.57
N LYS A 40 -10.34 -10.36 -4.56
CA LYS A 40 -10.50 -11.78 -4.31
C LYS A 40 -9.20 -12.38 -3.71
N PRO A 41 -9.31 -13.38 -2.83
CA PRO A 41 -8.15 -14.11 -2.33
C PRO A 41 -7.46 -14.87 -3.47
N GLU A 42 -6.13 -14.86 -3.46
CA GLU A 42 -5.28 -15.63 -4.37
C GLU A 42 -4.34 -16.52 -3.54
N CYS A 43 -4.10 -17.75 -4.00
CA CYS A 43 -3.19 -18.71 -3.35
C CYS A 43 -3.56 -19.09 -1.90
N ILE A 44 -4.79 -18.80 -1.46
CA ILE A 44 -5.33 -19.14 -0.13
C ILE A 44 -6.80 -19.58 -0.26
N VAL A 45 -7.21 -20.54 0.57
CA VAL A 45 -8.61 -20.95 0.73
C VAL A 45 -9.19 -20.24 1.96
N THR A 46 -10.06 -19.27 1.73
CA THR A 46 -10.69 -18.45 2.78
C THR A 46 -12.02 -17.88 2.27
N ASP A 47 -12.98 -17.69 3.16
CA ASP A 47 -14.27 -17.03 2.87
C ASP A 47 -14.18 -15.50 3.06
N LYS A 48 -13.03 -14.99 3.51
CA LYS A 48 -12.81 -13.56 3.75
C LYS A 48 -12.32 -12.87 2.49
N VAL A 49 -12.77 -11.63 2.28
CA VAL A 49 -12.22 -10.74 1.26
C VAL A 49 -10.90 -10.14 1.71
N PHE A 50 -10.03 -9.83 0.75
CA PHE A 50 -8.85 -9.02 1.02
C PHE A 50 -9.14 -7.55 0.73
N ILE A 51 -8.48 -6.66 1.45
CA ILE A 51 -8.20 -5.31 0.95
C ILE A 51 -6.72 -5.29 0.55
N ASN A 52 -6.45 -4.82 -0.67
CA ASN A 52 -5.11 -4.56 -1.17
C ASN A 52 -4.96 -3.11 -1.61
N THR A 53 -3.73 -2.60 -1.53
CA THR A 53 -3.33 -1.33 -2.13
C THR A 53 -1.89 -1.40 -2.64
N LEU A 54 -1.57 -0.52 -3.58
CA LEU A 54 -0.21 -0.24 -4.03
C LEU A 54 0.28 1.03 -3.33
N ALA A 55 1.36 0.92 -2.58
CA ALA A 55 2.07 2.06 -2.00
C ALA A 55 3.44 2.22 -2.64
N VAL A 56 3.88 3.46 -2.84
CA VAL A 56 5.21 3.78 -3.34
C VAL A 56 5.89 4.71 -2.36
N ILE A 57 7.04 4.28 -1.85
CA ILE A 57 7.87 5.06 -0.91
C ILE A 57 9.20 5.40 -1.55
N GLU A 58 9.80 6.48 -1.09
CA GLU A 58 11.21 6.77 -1.36
C GLU A 58 12.03 6.41 -0.12
N SER A 59 13.13 5.69 -0.32
CA SER A 59 14.06 5.34 0.76
C SER A 59 15.48 5.14 0.24
N ASP A 60 16.45 5.39 1.11
CA ASP A 60 17.87 5.09 0.92
C ASP A 60 18.31 3.82 1.66
N MET A 61 17.39 3.17 2.37
CA MET A 61 17.64 1.88 3.02
C MET A 61 17.88 0.79 1.98
N THR A 62 18.68 -0.22 2.33
CA THR A 62 18.82 -1.40 1.46
C THR A 62 17.53 -2.22 1.44
N GLN A 63 17.36 -3.05 0.41
CA GLN A 63 16.20 -3.91 0.28
C GLN A 63 16.06 -4.88 1.47
N GLU A 64 17.18 -5.35 2.03
CA GLU A 64 17.22 -6.22 3.21
C GLU A 64 16.73 -5.48 4.46
N SER A 65 17.21 -4.25 4.68
CA SER A 65 16.75 -3.41 5.79
C SER A 65 15.27 -3.05 5.68
N LEU A 66 14.80 -2.75 4.47
CA LEU A 66 13.37 -2.53 4.22
C LEU A 66 12.55 -3.78 4.50
N LYS A 67 12.98 -4.96 4.02
CA LYS A 67 12.24 -6.19 4.28
C LYS A 67 12.21 -6.51 5.78
N ALA A 68 13.30 -6.28 6.50
CA ALA A 68 13.34 -6.43 7.96
C ALA A 68 12.34 -5.48 8.67
N PHE A 69 12.31 -4.21 8.26
CA PHE A 69 11.34 -3.25 8.76
C PHE A 69 9.90 -3.67 8.45
N PHE A 70 9.60 -4.11 7.23
CA PHE A 70 8.25 -4.58 6.89
C PHE A 70 7.84 -5.82 7.68
N CYS A 71 8.77 -6.76 7.92
CA CYS A 71 8.48 -7.91 8.78
C CYS A 71 8.14 -7.47 10.21
N SER A 72 8.83 -6.47 10.77
CA SER A 72 8.52 -6.00 12.13
C SER A 72 7.18 -5.26 12.19
N VAL A 73 6.79 -4.53 11.14
CA VAL A 73 5.45 -3.93 11.03
C VAL A 73 4.37 -5.01 10.99
N GLU A 74 4.55 -6.06 10.18
CA GLU A 74 3.61 -7.17 10.12
C GLU A 74 3.44 -7.87 11.47
N GLU A 75 4.55 -8.15 12.17
CA GLU A 75 4.55 -8.77 13.51
C GLU A 75 3.86 -7.87 14.55
N MET A 76 4.13 -6.57 14.53
CA MET A 76 3.46 -5.59 15.39
C MET A 76 1.95 -5.56 15.14
N LEU A 77 1.50 -5.76 13.89
CA LEU A 77 0.10 -5.88 13.53
C LEU A 77 -0.48 -7.29 13.75
N GLY A 78 0.27 -8.20 14.37
CA GLY A 78 -0.22 -9.51 14.81
C GLY A 78 -0.01 -10.64 13.80
N ARG A 79 0.80 -10.45 12.75
CA ARG A 79 1.17 -11.56 11.85
C ARG A 79 2.14 -12.50 12.57
N ASP A 80 1.76 -13.76 12.73
CA ASP A 80 2.68 -14.79 13.20
C ASP A 80 3.60 -15.27 12.06
N ARG A 81 4.85 -14.78 12.07
CA ARG A 81 5.87 -15.17 11.08
C ARG A 81 6.59 -16.47 11.44
N THR A 82 6.41 -17.00 12.65
CA THR A 82 7.04 -18.25 13.10
C THR A 82 6.28 -19.49 12.62
N ASP A 83 5.01 -19.32 12.25
CA ASP A 83 4.19 -20.38 11.68
C ASP A 83 4.72 -20.83 10.29
N LYS A 84 4.91 -22.14 10.14
CA LYS A 84 5.36 -22.78 8.90
C LYS A 84 4.31 -22.70 7.79
N ASN A 85 3.03 -22.58 8.14
CA ASN A 85 1.90 -22.49 7.22
C ASN A 85 1.40 -21.05 7.02
N ARG A 86 2.16 -20.03 7.49
CA ARG A 86 1.76 -18.61 7.42
C ARG A 86 1.38 -18.11 6.03
N SER A 87 1.92 -18.71 4.96
CA SER A 87 1.62 -18.31 3.57
C SER A 87 0.22 -18.71 3.11
N ILE A 88 -0.39 -19.73 3.73
CA ILE A 88 -1.72 -20.26 3.36
C ILE A 88 -2.80 -19.92 4.39
N LYS A 89 -2.50 -19.03 5.35
CA LYS A 89 -3.42 -18.59 6.39
C LYS A 89 -3.83 -17.14 6.20
N ASP A 90 -5.00 -16.82 6.75
CA ASP A 90 -5.47 -15.44 6.90
C ASP A 90 -4.41 -14.62 7.67
N ARG A 91 -4.32 -13.34 7.36
CA ARG A 91 -3.29 -12.44 7.92
C ARG A 91 -3.83 -11.05 8.15
N THR A 92 -3.36 -10.44 9.24
CA THR A 92 -3.65 -9.06 9.59
C THR A 92 -2.94 -8.09 8.66
N CYS A 93 -1.75 -8.40 8.19
CA CYS A 93 -1.01 -7.56 7.24
C CYS A 93 -0.02 -8.41 6.42
N ASP A 94 0.23 -7.99 5.19
CA ASP A 94 1.25 -8.50 4.28
C ASP A 94 1.85 -7.31 3.54
N ILE A 95 3.18 -7.16 3.59
CA ILE A 95 3.91 -6.09 2.90
C ILE A 95 5.00 -6.72 2.04
N ASP A 96 4.83 -6.59 0.73
CA ASP A 96 5.76 -7.13 -0.26
C ASP A 96 6.33 -6.05 -1.16
N ILE A 97 7.66 -6.08 -1.33
CA ILE A 97 8.35 -5.28 -2.33
C ILE A 97 8.11 -5.95 -3.68
N ILE A 98 7.34 -5.31 -4.53
CA ILE A 98 7.07 -5.77 -5.90
C ILE A 98 8.31 -5.53 -6.76
N LEU A 99 8.85 -4.31 -6.68
CA LEU A 99 10.04 -3.89 -7.41
C LEU A 99 10.63 -2.59 -6.82
N CYS A 100 11.83 -2.23 -7.27
CA CYS A 100 12.43 -0.93 -7.01
C CYS A 100 12.88 -0.25 -8.32
N SER A 101 12.89 1.07 -8.32
CA SER A 101 13.32 1.90 -9.46
C SER A 101 13.98 3.17 -8.98
N ARG A 102 14.95 3.68 -9.77
CA ARG A 102 15.60 4.96 -9.48
C ARG A 102 14.66 6.14 -9.68
N GLU A 103 13.71 6.00 -10.61
CA GLU A 103 12.72 7.01 -10.95
C GLU A 103 11.32 6.50 -10.64
N PHE A 104 10.46 7.41 -10.21
CA PHE A 104 9.06 7.13 -10.02
C PHE A 104 8.35 7.01 -11.37
N SER A 105 7.61 5.92 -11.58
CA SER A 105 6.81 5.67 -12.78
C SER A 105 5.79 4.57 -12.54
N LEU A 106 4.51 4.88 -12.77
CA LEU A 106 3.43 3.88 -12.71
C LEU A 106 3.34 3.03 -13.99
N ASN A 107 3.98 3.46 -15.08
CA ASN A 107 4.01 2.71 -16.35
C ASN A 107 4.69 1.34 -16.20
N ILE A 108 5.46 1.15 -15.13
CA ILE A 108 6.05 -0.14 -14.80
C ILE A 108 5.00 -1.25 -14.58
N PHE A 109 3.76 -0.89 -14.25
CA PHE A 109 2.65 -1.83 -14.10
C PHE A 109 1.82 -2.06 -15.36
N SER A 110 2.20 -1.47 -16.50
CA SER A 110 1.49 -1.65 -17.79
C SER A 110 1.33 -3.11 -18.20
N ASN A 111 2.26 -3.99 -17.76
CA ASN A 111 2.24 -5.42 -18.03
C ASN A 111 2.13 -6.27 -16.74
N CYS A 112 1.57 -5.71 -15.67
CA CYS A 112 1.35 -6.43 -14.41
C CYS A 112 0.47 -7.66 -14.64
N ARG A 113 0.87 -8.81 -14.07
CA ARG A 113 0.18 -10.10 -14.25
C ARG A 113 -0.54 -10.60 -13.00
N GLU A 114 -0.21 -10.01 -11.86
CA GLU A 114 -0.79 -10.30 -10.55
C GLU A 114 -2.24 -9.80 -10.54
N SER A 115 -3.21 -10.70 -10.35
CA SER A 115 -4.63 -10.35 -10.55
C SER A 115 -5.16 -9.41 -9.48
N TYR A 116 -4.66 -9.50 -8.26
CA TYR A 116 -5.00 -8.58 -7.19
C TYR A 116 -4.46 -7.16 -7.46
N LEU A 117 -3.27 -7.01 -8.03
CA LEU A 117 -2.73 -5.70 -8.43
C LEU A 117 -3.51 -5.12 -9.61
N GLN A 118 -3.91 -5.94 -10.59
CA GLN A 118 -4.78 -5.49 -11.67
C GLN A 118 -6.12 -4.94 -11.14
N GLN A 119 -6.70 -5.58 -10.11
CA GLN A 119 -7.90 -5.07 -9.44
C GLN A 119 -7.63 -3.74 -8.72
N VAL A 120 -6.49 -3.60 -8.02
CA VAL A 120 -6.10 -2.33 -7.37
C VAL A 120 -5.98 -1.19 -8.40
N LEU A 121 -5.32 -1.46 -9.53
CA LEU A 121 -5.05 -0.49 -10.59
C LEU A 121 -6.31 -0.13 -11.41
N CYS A 122 -7.33 -0.98 -11.42
CA CYS A 122 -8.58 -0.77 -12.13
C CYS A 122 -9.49 0.23 -11.40
N GLU A 123 -9.97 1.26 -12.10
CA GLU A 123 -10.86 2.28 -11.52
C GLU A 123 -12.25 1.74 -11.18
N SER A 124 -12.74 0.75 -11.92
CA SER A 124 -14.08 0.18 -11.75
C SER A 124 -14.16 -0.88 -10.65
N SER A 125 -13.04 -1.23 -10.01
CA SER A 125 -13.03 -2.16 -8.88
C SER A 125 -13.61 -1.55 -7.61
N ASP A 126 -14.13 -2.42 -6.75
CA ASP A 126 -14.80 -2.03 -5.51
C ASP A 126 -13.79 -1.43 -4.50
N LYS A 127 -13.94 -0.13 -4.22
CA LYS A 127 -13.00 0.62 -3.38
C LYS A 127 -13.40 0.55 -1.92
N ALA A 128 -12.46 0.15 -1.09
CA ALA A 128 -12.63 0.06 0.34
C ALA A 128 -12.43 1.44 0.98
N ARG A 129 -13.32 1.79 1.91
CA ARG A 129 -13.24 3.04 2.68
C ARG A 129 -12.33 2.82 3.88
N VAL A 130 -11.07 3.20 3.73
CA VAL A 130 -10.06 3.14 4.79
C VAL A 130 -9.84 4.53 5.38
N ALA A 131 -9.92 4.65 6.70
CA ALA A 131 -9.66 5.90 7.40
C ALA A 131 -8.20 5.94 7.87
N LEU A 132 -7.43 6.94 7.41
CA LEU A 132 -6.06 7.19 7.82
C LEU A 132 -6.05 8.40 8.77
N PHE A 133 -5.45 8.24 9.95
CA PHE A 133 -5.39 9.24 11.02
C PHE A 133 -6.77 9.83 11.35
N GLY A 134 -7.82 8.99 11.32
CA GLY A 134 -9.21 9.39 11.57
C GLY A 134 -9.90 10.14 10.43
N SER A 135 -9.25 10.28 9.26
CA SER A 135 -9.83 10.89 8.06
C SER A 135 -9.96 9.87 6.94
N ASN A 136 -11.11 9.84 6.26
CA ASN A 136 -11.30 8.92 5.13
C ASN A 136 -10.31 9.22 4.00
N PHE A 137 -9.64 8.17 3.53
CA PHE A 137 -8.82 8.22 2.34
C PHE A 137 -9.69 8.36 1.09
N SER A 138 -9.17 9.03 0.06
CA SER A 138 -9.94 9.29 -1.16
C SER A 138 -10.01 8.07 -2.08
N ASP A 139 -11.06 7.97 -2.88
CA ASP A 139 -11.22 6.92 -3.90
C ASP A 139 -10.31 7.11 -5.13
N ARG A 140 -9.29 7.97 -5.04
CA ARG A 140 -8.30 8.25 -6.09
C ARG A 140 -6.88 8.03 -5.58
N PRO A 141 -5.94 7.63 -6.46
CA PRO A 141 -4.53 7.60 -6.10
C PRO A 141 -4.08 8.98 -5.63
N ALA A 142 -3.23 9.03 -4.62
CA ALA A 142 -2.76 10.29 -4.08
C ALA A 142 -1.39 10.16 -3.43
N ALA A 143 -0.60 11.23 -3.51
CA ALA A 143 0.51 11.36 -2.58
C ALA A 143 -0.01 11.81 -1.24
N ILE A 144 0.44 11.08 -0.23
CA ILE A 144 0.15 11.35 1.15
C ILE A 144 1.45 11.84 1.77
N TYR A 145 1.40 13.06 2.29
CA TYR A 145 2.46 13.65 3.09
C TYR A 145 2.01 13.66 4.54
N PHE A 146 2.84 13.10 5.42
CA PHE A 146 2.62 13.07 6.86
C PHE A 146 3.76 13.79 7.57
N ASN A 147 3.43 14.84 8.32
CA ASN A 147 4.41 15.56 9.14
C ASN A 147 4.25 15.17 10.62
N ALA A 148 5.16 14.33 11.11
CA ALA A 148 5.22 13.92 12.52
C ALA A 148 5.57 15.09 13.47
N ALA A 149 6.45 16.01 13.05
CA ALA A 149 6.88 17.15 13.87
C ALA A 149 5.77 18.19 14.09
N ALA A 150 4.85 18.34 13.14
CA ALA A 150 3.70 19.24 13.23
C ALA A 150 2.49 18.62 13.95
N ARG A 151 2.63 17.42 14.54
CA ARG A 151 1.58 16.72 15.31
C ARG A 151 0.24 16.56 14.54
N ASN A 152 0.30 15.94 13.35
CA ASN A 152 -0.84 15.39 12.56
C ASN A 152 -1.29 16.20 11.33
N LYS A 153 -0.36 16.69 10.50
CA LYS A 153 -0.76 17.21 9.18
C LYS A 153 -0.69 16.11 8.13
N LEU A 154 -1.84 15.53 7.80
CA LEU A 154 -2.06 14.68 6.64
C LEU A 154 -2.42 15.57 5.44
N VAL A 155 -1.62 15.54 4.38
CA VAL A 155 -1.94 16.21 3.12
C VAL A 155 -2.06 15.17 2.03
N ILE A 156 -3.23 15.09 1.42
CA ILE A 156 -3.52 14.21 0.29
C ILE A 156 -3.55 15.08 -0.97
N ASP A 157 -2.56 14.91 -1.84
CA ASP A 157 -2.44 15.69 -3.07
C ASP A 157 -2.03 14.80 -4.24
N TYR A 158 -2.98 14.55 -5.14
CA TYR A 158 -2.68 13.86 -6.40
C TYR A 158 -2.03 14.80 -7.43
N LYS A 159 -2.50 16.05 -7.52
CA LYS A 159 -2.15 16.95 -8.62
C LYS A 159 -0.71 17.43 -8.53
N SER A 160 -0.26 17.85 -7.36
CA SER A 160 1.14 18.28 -7.19
C SER A 160 2.11 17.11 -7.34
N TYR A 161 1.69 15.91 -6.93
CA TYR A 161 2.52 14.72 -7.11
C TYR A 161 2.62 14.29 -8.57
N ALA A 162 1.51 14.29 -9.30
CA ALA A 162 1.48 14.00 -10.72
C ALA A 162 2.37 14.98 -11.50
N LEU A 163 2.25 16.28 -11.21
CA LEU A 163 3.09 17.33 -11.81
C LEU A 163 4.58 17.14 -11.50
N LYS A 164 4.94 16.84 -10.24
CA LYS A 164 6.35 16.62 -9.85
C LYS A 164 6.98 15.39 -10.49
N ASN A 165 6.18 14.36 -10.79
CA ASN A 165 6.66 13.07 -11.28
C ASN A 165 6.31 12.82 -12.75
N GLY A 166 5.88 13.84 -13.50
CA GLY A 166 5.59 13.71 -14.93
C GLY A 166 4.45 12.73 -15.26
N LEU A 167 3.55 12.45 -14.30
CA LEU A 167 2.34 11.69 -14.58
C LEU A 167 1.35 12.63 -15.30
N GLU A 168 0.83 12.23 -16.45
CA GLU A 168 -0.29 12.95 -17.04
C GLU A 168 -1.46 12.95 -16.06
N SER A 169 -2.17 14.08 -15.96
CA SER A 169 -3.31 14.26 -15.04
C SER A 169 -4.54 13.39 -15.38
N GLY A 170 -4.37 12.41 -16.25
CA GLY A 170 -5.37 11.41 -16.61
C GLY A 170 -4.79 10.03 -16.41
N PHE A 171 -5.34 9.28 -15.46
CA PHE A 171 -5.49 7.86 -15.73
C PHE A 171 -6.23 7.72 -17.07
N PRO A 172 -5.85 6.77 -17.93
CA PRO A 172 -6.59 6.54 -19.16
C PRO A 172 -8.05 6.26 -18.80
N ARG A 173 -8.96 7.06 -19.37
CA ARG A 173 -10.41 6.91 -19.24
C ARG A 173 -10.87 5.55 -19.73
#